data_AF-A0A951GT81-F1
#
_entry.id   AF-A0A951GT81-F1
#
_cell.length_a   1.000
_cell.length_b   1.000
_cell.length_c   1.000
_cell.angle_alpha   90.00
_cell.angle_beta   90.00
_cell.angle_gamma   90.00
#
_symmetry.space_group_name_H-M   'P 1'
#
loop_
_entity.id
_entity.type
_entity.pdbx_description
1 polymer ?
#
loop_
_entity_poly.entity_id
_entity_poly.type
_entity_poly.pdbx_seq_one_letter_code
_entity_poly.pdbx_strand_id
1 'polypeptide(L)'
;MGPRRMAAWLVSIPLMVVSSQGAHLLAYRWVYPSAHLRLNELLGTGHSYMVGTPAYLPLLLALIGAVELVVVTWLVAGSFRRSLRRPAPAWTFALLPLLGFTLQELFERLLAGASFPWWIVLQPTFRVGLLLQLPFALVAYLVARLLLRVAERVGDALRRRAPAPQPLDAALRWVVSEATASPLAPLAGGHASRGPPATAAAALPACR
;
A
#
# COMPACT_ATOMS: atom_id res chain seq x y z
N MET A 1 0.17 9.94 -1.43
CA MET A 1 -0.19 9.06 -2.58
C MET A 1 -1.59 9.41 -3.03
N GLY A 2 -1.90 9.35 -4.34
CA GLY A 2 -3.29 9.53 -4.78
C GLY A 2 -4.21 8.38 -4.31
N PRO A 3 -5.52 8.61 -4.15
CA PRO A 3 -6.46 7.66 -3.55
C PRO A 3 -6.52 6.31 -4.29
N ARG A 4 -6.43 6.32 -5.63
CA ARG A 4 -6.38 5.09 -6.45
C ARG A 4 -5.15 4.23 -6.18
N ARG A 5 -4.00 4.87 -5.96
CA ARG A 5 -2.76 4.17 -5.65
C ARG A 5 -2.81 3.57 -4.24
N MET A 6 -3.39 4.30 -3.28
CA MET A 6 -3.58 3.79 -1.93
C MET A 6 -4.50 2.57 -1.92
N ALA A 7 -5.63 2.63 -2.64
CA ALA A 7 -6.53 1.49 -2.81
C ALA A 7 -5.82 0.27 -3.42
N ALA A 8 -4.99 0.48 -4.46
CA ALA A 8 -4.22 -0.61 -5.06
C ALA A 8 -3.31 -1.30 -4.04
N TRP A 9 -2.58 -0.54 -3.21
CA TRP A 9 -1.73 -1.12 -2.18
C TRP A 9 -2.50 -1.80 -1.05
N LEU A 10 -3.59 -1.17 -0.58
CA LEU A 10 -4.45 -1.74 0.47
C LEU A 10 -5.08 -3.08 0.08
N VAL A 11 -5.36 -3.28 -1.21
CA VAL A 11 -5.86 -4.56 -1.72
C VAL A 11 -4.72 -5.55 -1.97
N SER A 12 -3.61 -5.07 -2.55
CA SER A 12 -2.54 -5.95 -3.04
C SER A 12 -1.75 -6.60 -1.92
N ILE A 13 -1.40 -5.85 -0.86
CA ILE A 13 -0.50 -6.41 0.17
C ILE A 13 -1.17 -7.54 0.96
N PRO A 14 -2.43 -7.41 1.44
CA PRO A 14 -3.09 -8.52 2.12
C PRO A 14 -3.22 -9.76 1.24
N LEU A 15 -3.50 -9.58 -0.06
CA LEU A 15 -3.55 -10.69 -1.01
C LEU A 15 -2.19 -11.37 -1.17
N MET A 16 -1.10 -10.60 -1.27
CA MET A 16 0.26 -11.16 -1.32
C MET A 16 0.55 -12.00 -0.07
N VAL A 17 0.29 -11.46 1.11
CA VAL A 17 0.47 -12.15 2.40
C VAL A 17 -0.32 -13.46 2.42
N VAL A 18 -1.64 -13.41 2.19
CA VAL A 18 -2.50 -14.60 2.22
C VAL A 18 -2.03 -15.64 1.20
N SER A 19 -1.64 -15.21 0.00
CA SER A 19 -1.12 -16.11 -1.03
C SER A 19 0.22 -16.74 -0.64
N SER A 20 1.10 -15.98 0.00
CA SER A 20 2.39 -16.46 0.50
C SER A 20 2.19 -17.52 1.59
N GLN A 21 1.32 -17.26 2.57
CA GLN A 21 0.99 -18.21 3.62
C GLN A 21 0.35 -19.48 3.05
N GLY A 22 -0.52 -19.34 2.04
CA GLY A 22 -1.12 -20.48 1.34
C GLY A 22 -0.08 -21.36 0.63
N ALA A 23 0.85 -20.75 -0.11
CA ALA A 23 1.95 -21.46 -0.75
C ALA A 23 2.86 -22.16 0.28
N HIS A 24 3.15 -21.47 1.40
CA HIS A 24 3.98 -21.99 2.47
C HIS A 24 3.35 -23.25 3.11
N LEU A 25 2.07 -23.17 3.50
CA LEU A 25 1.32 -24.31 4.05
C LEU A 25 1.26 -25.48 3.06
N LEU A 26 1.08 -25.20 1.77
CA LEU A 26 1.03 -26.22 0.72
C LEU A 26 2.38 -26.89 0.52
N ALA A 27 3.48 -26.15 0.61
CA ALA A 27 4.84 -26.69 0.47
C ALA A 27 5.13 -27.77 1.53
N TYR A 28 4.82 -27.49 2.80
CA TYR A 28 4.96 -28.47 3.88
C TYR A 28 4.05 -29.68 3.67
N ARG A 29 2.83 -29.48 3.17
CA ARG A 29 1.90 -30.58 2.87
C ARG A 29 2.40 -31.47 1.73
N TRP A 30 3.01 -30.86 0.72
CA TRP A 30 3.53 -31.55 -0.46
C TRP A 30 4.79 -32.35 -0.12
N VAL A 31 5.75 -31.72 0.54
CA VAL A 31 7.04 -32.35 0.89
C VAL A 31 6.87 -33.43 1.95
N TYR A 32 6.01 -33.19 2.94
CA TYR A 32 5.71 -34.15 4.00
C TYR A 32 4.24 -34.56 3.94
N PRO A 33 3.87 -35.51 3.06
CA PRO A 33 2.48 -35.94 2.91
C PRO A 33 1.96 -36.66 4.16
N SER A 34 2.81 -37.47 4.81
CA SER A 34 2.50 -38.13 6.08
C SER A 34 2.30 -37.11 7.20
N ALA A 35 1.16 -37.17 7.88
CA ALA A 35 0.80 -36.24 8.94
C ALA A 35 1.78 -36.30 10.13
N HIS A 36 2.25 -37.49 10.51
CA HIS A 36 3.20 -37.67 11.62
C HIS A 36 4.58 -37.09 11.30
N LEU A 37 5.09 -37.33 10.08
CA LEU A 37 6.37 -36.74 9.65
C LEU A 37 6.26 -35.22 9.55
N ARG A 38 5.17 -34.71 8.96
CA ARG A 38 4.92 -33.27 8.87
C ARG A 38 4.83 -32.63 10.25
N LEU A 39 4.16 -33.26 11.21
CA LEU A 39 4.08 -32.75 12.58
C LEU A 39 5.48 -32.62 13.20
N ASN A 40 6.29 -33.68 13.12
CA ASN A 40 7.65 -33.66 13.65
C ASN A 40 8.50 -32.53 13.04
N GLU A 41 8.41 -32.39 11.71
CA GLU A 41 9.13 -31.35 10.96
C GLU A 41 8.65 -29.94 11.31
N LEU A 42 7.34 -29.73 11.40
CA LEU A 42 6.77 -28.43 11.78
C LEU A 42 7.22 -28.02 13.19
N LEU A 43 7.22 -28.96 14.14
CA LEU A 43 7.70 -28.69 15.50
C LEU A 43 9.21 -28.38 15.51
N GLY A 44 10.01 -29.17 14.79
CA GLY A 44 11.46 -29.00 14.74
C GLY A 44 11.94 -27.75 13.99
N THR A 45 11.08 -27.16 13.14
CA THR A 45 11.43 -25.99 12.33
C THR A 45 10.79 -24.68 12.79
N GLY A 46 10.08 -24.66 13.93
CA GLY A 46 9.42 -23.46 14.45
C GLY A 46 8.01 -23.19 13.92
N HIS A 47 7.46 -24.12 13.15
CA HIS A 47 6.13 -24.03 12.54
C HIS A 47 5.05 -24.74 13.36
N SER A 48 5.23 -24.84 14.67
CA SER A 48 4.26 -25.47 15.59
C SER A 48 2.87 -24.88 15.48
N TYR A 49 2.78 -23.61 15.09
CA TYR A 49 1.51 -22.94 14.84
C TYR A 49 0.69 -23.53 13.69
N MET A 50 1.32 -24.20 12.72
CA MET A 50 0.64 -24.85 11.59
C MET A 50 0.02 -26.20 11.96
N VAL A 51 0.25 -26.70 13.18
CA VAL A 51 -0.18 -28.04 13.63
C VAL A 51 -1.70 -28.13 13.87
N GLY A 52 -2.42 -26.99 13.81
CA GLY A 52 -3.88 -27.00 13.74
C GLY A 52 -4.59 -26.72 15.05
N THR A 53 -4.00 -25.95 15.98
CA THR A 53 -4.77 -25.26 17.01
C THR A 53 -5.52 -24.09 16.35
N PRO A 54 -6.83 -24.24 16.01
CA PRO A 54 -7.54 -23.27 15.19
C PRO A 54 -7.80 -21.96 15.95
N ALA A 55 -7.70 -21.98 17.28
CA ALA A 55 -7.98 -20.84 18.14
C ALA A 55 -7.00 -19.67 17.92
N TYR A 56 -5.74 -19.97 17.63
CA TYR A 56 -4.69 -18.94 17.50
C TYR A 56 -4.09 -18.85 16.10
N LEU A 57 -4.34 -19.84 15.23
CA LEU A 57 -3.83 -19.84 13.86
C LEU A 57 -4.25 -18.57 13.07
N PRO A 58 -5.50 -18.10 13.10
CA PRO A 58 -5.87 -16.84 12.43
C PRO A 58 -5.17 -15.62 13.04
N LEU A 59 -5.01 -15.58 14.38
CA LEU A 59 -4.34 -14.49 15.08
C LEU A 59 -2.84 -14.44 14.74
N LEU A 60 -2.19 -15.60 14.67
CA LEU A 60 -0.78 -15.68 14.35
C LEU A 60 -0.51 -15.43 12.86
N LEU A 61 -1.35 -15.96 11.96
CA LEU A 61 -1.27 -15.60 10.54
C LEU A 61 -1.55 -14.11 10.32
N ALA A 62 -2.44 -13.51 11.12
CA ALA A 62 -2.66 -12.08 11.11
C ALA A 62 -1.47 -11.30 11.67
N LEU A 63 -0.79 -11.80 12.71
CA LEU A 63 0.41 -11.18 13.27
C LEU A 63 1.61 -11.27 12.31
N ILE A 64 1.89 -12.46 11.78
CA ILE A 64 2.91 -12.69 10.75
C ILE A 64 2.59 -11.84 9.53
N GLY A 65 1.34 -11.87 9.07
CA GLY A 65 0.87 -11.05 7.98
C GLY A 65 0.97 -9.54 8.24
N ALA A 66 0.78 -9.10 9.48
CA ALA A 66 0.97 -7.70 9.88
C ALA A 66 2.45 -7.31 9.90
N VAL A 67 3.34 -8.19 10.37
CA VAL A 67 4.79 -7.98 10.33
C VAL A 67 5.27 -7.93 8.88
N GLU A 68 4.86 -8.90 8.05
CA GLU A 68 5.14 -8.90 6.61
C GLU A 68 4.62 -7.63 5.95
N LEU A 69 3.37 -7.23 6.25
CA LEU A 69 2.77 -5.99 5.76
C LEU A 69 3.62 -4.77 6.14
N VAL A 70 4.09 -4.67 7.39
CA VAL A 70 4.94 -3.56 7.85
C VAL A 70 6.29 -3.56 7.15
N VAL A 71 6.96 -4.72 7.05
CA VAL A 71 8.26 -4.85 6.38
C VAL A 71 8.15 -4.53 4.90
N VAL A 72 7.16 -5.10 4.21
CA VAL A 72 6.86 -4.82 2.80
C VAL A 72 6.55 -3.34 2.60
N THR A 73 5.69 -2.76 3.43
CA THR A 73 5.33 -1.34 3.35
C THR A 73 6.54 -0.46 3.62
N TRP A 74 7.42 -0.83 4.55
CA TRP A 74 8.64 -0.09 4.85
C TRP A 74 9.66 -0.18 3.70
N LEU A 75 9.91 -1.36 3.15
CA LEU A 75 10.80 -1.58 2.00
C LEU A 75 10.30 -0.82 0.76
N VAL A 76 9.00 -0.86 0.53
CA VAL A 76 8.31 -0.10 -0.53
C VAL A 76 8.42 1.40 -0.23
N ALA A 77 8.05 1.87 0.95
CA ALA A 77 8.09 3.30 1.31
C ALA A 77 9.52 3.88 1.25
N GLY A 78 10.52 3.13 1.71
CA GLY A 78 11.95 3.48 1.62
C GLY A 78 12.43 3.60 0.17
N SER A 79 12.04 2.66 -0.69
CA SER A 79 12.30 2.74 -2.14
C SER A 79 11.53 3.87 -2.83
N PHE A 80 10.32 4.17 -2.34
CA PHE A 80 9.44 5.18 -2.93
C PHE A 80 9.83 6.61 -2.55
N ARG A 81 10.46 6.89 -1.40
CA ARG A 81 10.89 8.27 -1.05
C ARG A 81 11.75 8.94 -2.13
N ARG A 82 12.41 8.18 -3.01
CA ARG A 82 13.16 8.69 -4.19
C ARG A 82 12.44 8.56 -5.55
N SER A 83 11.34 7.80 -5.65
CA SER A 83 10.67 7.44 -6.92
C SER A 83 9.13 7.57 -6.89
N LEU A 84 8.59 8.53 -6.12
CA LEU A 84 7.15 8.76 -5.94
C LEU A 84 6.34 9.10 -7.21
N ARG A 85 6.98 9.26 -8.38
CA ARG A 85 6.29 9.62 -9.63
C ARG A 85 5.92 8.43 -10.53
N ARG A 86 6.50 7.24 -10.36
CA ARG A 86 6.27 6.11 -11.28
C ARG A 86 5.39 5.01 -10.66
N PRO A 87 4.52 4.35 -11.45
CA PRO A 87 3.79 3.16 -10.99
C PRO A 87 4.79 2.05 -10.66
N ALA A 88 4.50 1.24 -9.63
CA ALA A 88 5.31 0.07 -9.33
C ALA A 88 5.22 -0.90 -10.53
N PRO A 89 6.36 -1.37 -11.04
CA PRO A 89 6.37 -2.29 -12.17
C PRO A 89 5.77 -3.65 -11.78
N ALA A 90 5.18 -4.37 -12.74
CA ALA A 90 4.48 -5.62 -12.49
C ALA A 90 5.38 -6.70 -11.86
N TRP A 91 6.69 -6.69 -12.16
CA TRP A 91 7.65 -7.63 -11.56
C TRP A 91 7.72 -7.51 -10.03
N THR A 92 7.41 -6.34 -9.47
CA THR A 92 7.37 -6.12 -8.01
C THR A 92 6.36 -7.08 -7.37
N PHE A 93 5.23 -7.34 -8.02
CA PHE A 93 4.23 -8.30 -7.52
C PHE A 93 4.69 -9.76 -7.57
N ALA A 94 5.65 -10.08 -8.44
CA ALA A 94 6.25 -11.41 -8.47
C ALA A 94 7.35 -11.55 -7.41
N LEU A 95 8.23 -10.56 -7.26
CA LEU A 95 9.38 -10.68 -6.36
C LEU A 95 9.03 -10.54 -4.87
N LEU A 96 8.01 -9.76 -4.53
CA LEU A 96 7.66 -9.48 -3.13
C LEU A 96 7.24 -10.73 -2.34
N PRO A 97 6.34 -11.60 -2.85
CA PRO A 97 6.00 -12.85 -2.18
C PRO A 97 7.20 -13.78 -2.01
N LEU A 98 8.09 -13.85 -3.01
CA LEU A 98 9.31 -14.65 -2.94
C LEU A 98 10.24 -14.16 -1.83
N LEU A 99 10.45 -12.83 -1.74
CA LEU A 99 11.27 -12.23 -0.70
C LEU A 99 10.62 -12.37 0.68
N GLY A 100 9.31 -12.11 0.79
CA GLY A 100 8.54 -12.24 2.02
C GLY A 100 8.66 -13.65 2.59
N PHE A 101 8.38 -14.67 1.77
CA PHE A 101 8.57 -16.07 2.10
C PHE A 101 10.00 -16.38 2.56
N THR A 102 11.01 -15.93 1.81
CA THR A 102 12.41 -16.21 2.14
C THR A 102 12.79 -15.64 3.50
N LEU A 103 12.36 -14.41 3.79
CA LEU A 103 12.61 -13.75 5.06
C LEU A 103 11.82 -14.41 6.20
N GLN A 104 10.54 -14.73 5.98
CA GLN A 104 9.70 -15.41 6.95
C GLN A 104 10.32 -16.76 7.37
N GLU A 105 10.63 -17.61 6.40
CA GLU A 105 11.19 -18.94 6.61
C GLU A 105 12.58 -18.87 7.29
N LEU A 106 13.37 -17.84 6.99
CA LEU A 106 14.62 -17.54 7.70
C LEU A 106 14.36 -17.16 9.16
N PHE A 107 13.44 -16.24 9.43
CA PHE A 107 13.12 -15.80 10.78
C PHE A 107 12.54 -16.92 11.63
N GLU A 108 11.64 -17.73 11.09
CA GLU A 108 11.01 -18.84 11.82
C GLU A 108 12.06 -19.86 12.26
N ARG A 109 13.01 -20.19 11.38
CA ARG A 109 14.10 -21.11 11.73
C ARG A 109 15.10 -20.52 12.72
N LEU A 110 15.43 -19.23 12.58
CA LEU A 110 16.30 -18.55 13.55
C LEU A 110 15.65 -18.51 14.94
N LEU A 111 14.35 -18.20 15.00
CA LEU A 111 13.58 -18.21 16.25
C LEU A 111 13.39 -19.62 16.82
N ALA A 112 13.42 -20.65 15.97
CA ALA A 112 13.44 -22.06 16.38
C ALA A 112 14.83 -22.54 16.87
N GLY A 113 15.84 -21.67 16.89
CA GLY A 113 17.18 -21.99 17.37
C GLY A 113 18.13 -22.59 16.32
N ALA A 114 17.79 -22.51 15.03
CA ALA A 114 18.72 -22.90 13.97
C ALA A 114 19.93 -21.94 13.93
N SER A 115 21.14 -22.49 13.79
CA SER A 115 22.33 -21.69 13.46
C SER A 115 22.20 -21.11 12.05
N PHE A 116 22.93 -20.02 11.76
CA PHE A 116 22.75 -19.19 10.55
C PHE A 116 22.54 -20.04 9.26
N PRO A 117 21.34 -20.04 8.66
CA PRO A 117 20.88 -21.17 7.89
C PRO A 117 21.11 -20.95 6.40
N TRP A 118 22.36 -20.74 5.97
CA TRP A 118 22.65 -20.67 4.54
C TRP A 118 22.25 -21.97 3.80
N TRP A 119 22.22 -23.10 4.52
CA TRP A 119 21.74 -24.40 4.02
C TRP A 119 20.21 -24.47 3.82
N ILE A 120 19.45 -23.45 4.22
CA ILE A 120 17.99 -23.41 4.05
C ILE A 120 17.58 -23.55 2.58
N VAL A 121 18.38 -23.00 1.67
CA VAL A 121 18.14 -23.09 0.21
C VAL A 121 18.26 -24.52 -0.32
N LEU A 122 18.84 -25.43 0.46
CA LEU A 122 18.94 -26.85 0.14
C LEU A 122 17.74 -27.65 0.64
N GLN A 123 16.94 -27.09 1.56
CA GLN A 123 15.79 -27.76 2.14
C GLN A 123 14.70 -27.96 1.07
N PRO A 124 14.12 -29.16 0.98
CA PRO A 124 13.05 -29.43 0.01
C PRO A 124 11.84 -28.51 0.20
N THR A 125 11.46 -28.23 1.45
CA THR A 125 10.34 -27.32 1.76
C THR A 125 10.60 -25.90 1.29
N PHE A 126 11.82 -25.39 1.45
CA PHE A 126 12.21 -24.07 0.96
C PHE A 126 12.10 -23.98 -0.57
N ARG A 127 12.66 -24.96 -1.29
CA ARG A 127 12.66 -24.97 -2.76
C ARG A 127 11.25 -25.09 -3.34
N VAL A 128 10.46 -26.03 -2.80
CA VAL A 128 9.07 -26.23 -3.20
C VAL A 128 8.23 -25.00 -2.84
N GLY A 129 8.42 -24.45 -1.64
CA GLY A 129 7.76 -23.22 -1.20
C GLY A 129 8.06 -22.05 -2.12
N LEU A 130 9.34 -21.78 -2.40
CA LEU A 130 9.77 -20.72 -3.31
C LEU A 130 9.20 -20.89 -4.73
N LEU A 131 9.14 -22.14 -5.23
CA LEU A 131 8.53 -22.44 -6.52
C LEU A 131 7.01 -22.16 -6.50
N LEU A 132 6.32 -22.55 -5.42
CA LEU A 132 4.88 -22.32 -5.24
C LEU A 132 4.53 -20.84 -5.04
N GLN A 133 5.48 -20.00 -4.59
CA GLN A 133 5.24 -18.56 -4.51
C GLN A 133 4.90 -17.95 -5.88
N LEU A 134 5.46 -18.44 -6.99
CA LEU A 134 5.20 -17.90 -8.32
C LEU A 134 3.73 -18.04 -8.77
N PRO A 135 3.12 -19.25 -8.79
CA PRO A 135 1.71 -19.39 -9.17
C PRO A 135 0.77 -18.69 -8.17
N PHE A 136 1.07 -18.71 -6.87
CA PHE A 136 0.26 -18.02 -5.87
C PHE A 136 0.33 -16.49 -6.01
N ALA A 137 1.52 -15.93 -6.26
CA ALA A 137 1.70 -14.51 -6.56
C ALA A 137 0.94 -14.09 -7.82
N LEU A 138 0.94 -14.94 -8.86
CA LEU A 138 0.16 -14.70 -10.09
C LEU A 138 -1.34 -14.66 -9.79
N VAL A 139 -1.86 -15.62 -9.04
CA VAL A 139 -3.27 -15.64 -8.63
C VAL A 139 -3.61 -14.40 -7.81
N ALA A 140 -2.80 -14.05 -6.81
CA ALA A 140 -2.99 -12.84 -6.00
C ALA A 140 -3.01 -11.56 -6.87
N TYR A 141 -2.10 -11.46 -7.83
CA TYR A 141 -2.07 -10.35 -8.79
C TYR A 141 -3.36 -10.28 -9.62
N LEU A 142 -3.82 -11.40 -10.18
CA LEU A 142 -5.04 -11.44 -10.98
C LEU A 142 -6.28 -11.05 -10.16
N VAL A 143 -6.37 -11.56 -8.92
CA VAL A 143 -7.44 -11.21 -7.98
C VAL A 143 -7.40 -9.73 -7.63
N ALA A 144 -6.23 -9.17 -7.30
CA ALA A 144 -6.08 -7.74 -7.03
C ALA A 144 -6.53 -6.88 -8.22
N ARG A 145 -6.15 -7.28 -9.45
CA ARG A 145 -6.55 -6.58 -10.69
C ARG A 145 -8.05 -6.66 -10.92
N LEU A 146 -8.68 -7.81 -10.65
CA LEU A 146 -10.11 -7.98 -10.75
C LEU A 146 -10.85 -7.08 -9.75
N LEU A 147 -10.44 -7.10 -8.48
CA LEU A 147 -11.05 -6.29 -7.41
C LEU A 147 -10.95 -4.80 -7.71
N LEU A 148 -9.78 -4.33 -8.18
CA LEU A 148 -9.59 -2.92 -8.56
C LEU A 148 -10.50 -2.52 -9.73
N ARG A 149 -10.61 -3.36 -10.77
CA ARG A 149 -11.52 -3.11 -11.90
C ARG A 149 -12.99 -3.08 -11.47
N VAL A 150 -13.38 -3.96 -10.55
CA VAL A 150 -14.74 -3.97 -10.00
C VAL A 150 -14.98 -2.69 -9.20
N ALA A 151 -14.05 -2.28 -8.34
CA ALA A 151 -14.15 -1.04 -7.57
C ALA A 151 -14.25 0.20 -8.47
N GLU A 152 -13.48 0.25 -9.57
CA GLU A 152 -13.58 1.31 -10.58
C GLU A 152 -14.97 1.36 -11.23
N ARG A 153 -15.49 0.22 -11.70
CA ARG A 153 -16.82 0.14 -12.32
C ARG A 153 -17.93 0.53 -11.36
N VAL A 154 -17.86 0.08 -10.10
CA VAL A 154 -18.82 0.46 -9.05
C VAL A 154 -18.74 1.95 -8.78
N GLY A 155 -17.53 2.50 -8.63
CA GLY A 155 -17.34 3.94 -8.44
C GLY A 155 -17.88 4.78 -9.60
N ASP A 156 -17.73 4.31 -10.84
CA ASP A 156 -18.26 5.00 -12.02
C ASP A 156 -19.78 4.86 -12.17
N ALA A 157 -20.35 3.72 -11.77
CA ALA A 157 -21.80 3.54 -11.72
C ALA A 157 -22.44 4.43 -10.65
N LEU A 158 -21.82 4.55 -9.47
CA LEU A 158 -22.26 5.44 -8.39
C LEU A 158 -22.14 6.92 -8.79
N ARG A 159 -21.03 7.32 -9.44
CA ARG A 159 -20.88 8.70 -9.96
C ARG A 159 -21.91 9.05 -11.03
N ARG A 160 -22.29 8.11 -11.90
CA ARG A 160 -23.34 8.32 -12.91
C ARG A 160 -24.74 8.46 -12.31
N ARG A 161 -24.98 7.84 -11.16
CA ARG A 161 -26.25 7.92 -10.43
C ARG A 161 -26.32 9.09 -9.46
N ALA A 162 -25.16 9.61 -9.05
CA ALA A 162 -25.11 10.81 -8.24
C ALA A 162 -25.79 11.96 -9.02
N PRO A 163 -26.66 12.74 -8.37
CA PRO A 163 -27.11 14.00 -8.95
C PRO A 163 -25.88 14.77 -9.43
N ALA A 164 -25.96 15.37 -10.62
CA ALA A 164 -24.94 16.33 -11.02
C ALA A 164 -24.75 17.29 -9.83
N PRO A 165 -23.50 17.58 -9.40
CA PRO A 165 -23.31 18.64 -8.43
C PRO A 165 -23.95 19.86 -9.08
N GLN A 166 -25.12 20.27 -8.56
CA GLN A 166 -25.64 21.56 -8.92
C GLN A 166 -24.50 22.50 -8.57
N PRO A 167 -24.01 23.33 -9.51
CA PRO A 167 -23.25 24.48 -9.10
C PRO A 167 -24.20 25.19 -8.14
N LEU A 168 -23.96 25.01 -6.85
CA LEU A 168 -24.42 25.95 -5.88
C LEU A 168 -23.72 27.21 -6.37
N ASP A 169 -24.46 28.05 -7.08
CA ASP A 169 -24.43 29.49 -6.92
C ASP A 169 -24.73 29.83 -5.44
N ALA A 170 -24.06 29.15 -4.51
CA ALA A 170 -23.38 29.82 -3.46
C ALA A 170 -22.39 30.75 -4.17
N ALA A 171 -22.93 31.88 -4.62
CA ALA A 171 -22.52 33.14 -4.05
C ALA A 171 -22.45 32.98 -2.52
N LEU A 172 -21.45 32.22 -2.05
CA LEU A 172 -20.51 32.69 -1.06
C LEU A 172 -20.00 34.01 -1.64
N ARG A 173 -20.86 35.04 -1.58
CA ARG A 173 -20.45 36.35 -1.15
C ARG A 173 -19.73 36.04 0.13
N TRP A 174 -18.43 35.83 -0.01
CA TRP A 174 -17.50 36.12 1.03
C TRP A 174 -17.84 37.56 1.36
N VAL A 175 -18.75 37.75 2.31
CA VAL A 175 -18.92 39.01 2.99
C VAL A 175 -17.60 39.08 3.72
N VAL A 176 -16.60 39.62 3.03
CA VAL A 176 -15.57 40.39 3.68
C VAL A 176 -16.41 41.36 4.47
N SER A 177 -16.62 41.08 5.75
CA SER A 177 -16.99 42.13 6.67
C SER A 177 -15.79 43.04 6.58
N GLU A 178 -15.90 44.06 5.72
CA GLU A 178 -15.00 45.19 5.77
C GLU A 178 -15.20 45.73 7.17
N ALA A 179 -14.40 45.22 8.11
CA ALA A 179 -14.07 45.96 9.29
C ALA A 179 -13.56 47.28 8.73
N THR A 180 -14.41 48.29 8.77
CA THR A 180 -14.06 49.66 8.52
C THR A 180 -12.96 49.95 9.53
N ALA A 181 -11.71 49.76 9.09
CA ALA A 181 -10.57 50.22 9.81
C ALA A 181 -10.78 51.73 9.94
N SER A 182 -11.06 52.16 11.17
CA SER A 182 -11.10 53.57 11.49
C SER A 182 -9.79 54.17 10.93
N PRO A 183 -9.85 55.21 10.08
CA PRO A 183 -8.64 55.75 9.50
C PRO A 183 -7.77 56.28 10.64
N LEU A 184 -6.72 55.52 10.97
CA LEU A 184 -5.69 55.99 11.87
C LEU A 184 -5.05 57.19 11.17
N ALA A 185 -5.20 58.35 11.82
CA ALA A 185 -4.63 59.60 11.37
C ALA A 185 -3.14 59.40 11.01
N PRO A 186 -2.68 59.85 9.84
CA PRO A 186 -1.28 59.72 9.48
C PRO A 186 -0.44 60.58 10.42
N LEU A 187 0.32 59.93 11.31
CA LEU A 187 1.44 60.56 11.97
C LEU A 187 2.44 60.93 10.88
N ALA A 188 2.62 62.24 10.71
CA ALA A 188 3.58 62.85 9.80
C ALA A 188 5.00 62.38 10.14
N GLY A 189 5.47 61.36 9.44
CA GLY A 189 6.87 60.92 9.41
C GLY A 189 7.30 60.84 7.97
N GLY A 190 7.80 61.96 7.43
CA GLY A 190 8.17 62.08 6.03
C GLY A 190 9.31 61.14 5.66
N HIS A 191 9.02 60.01 5.02
CA HIS A 191 9.94 59.26 4.17
C HIS A 191 9.16 58.67 2.99
N ALA A 192 9.21 59.38 1.86
CA ALA A 192 8.69 58.92 0.59
C ALA A 192 9.50 57.70 0.10
N SER A 193 8.88 56.53 0.10
CA SER A 193 9.38 55.38 -0.66
C SER A 193 8.37 55.03 -1.76
N ARG A 194 8.92 54.88 -2.96
CA ARG A 194 8.26 54.86 -4.26
C ARG A 194 7.30 53.68 -4.40
N GLY A 195 6.05 53.96 -4.78
CA GLY A 195 5.12 52.94 -5.27
C GLY A 195 5.49 52.45 -6.68
N PRO A 196 5.07 51.23 -7.07
CA PRO A 196 5.35 50.68 -8.39
C PRO A 196 4.61 51.45 -9.50
N PRO A 197 5.14 51.48 -10.74
CA PRO A 197 4.54 52.24 -11.83
C PRO A 197 3.17 51.68 -12.21
N ALA A 198 2.17 52.56 -12.26
CA ALA A 198 0.87 52.26 -12.83
C ALA A 198 1.03 52.04 -14.34
N THR A 199 0.83 50.82 -14.81
CA THR A 199 0.64 50.56 -16.23
C THR A 199 -0.65 51.23 -16.68
N ALA A 200 -0.51 52.27 -17.49
CA ALA A 200 -1.61 52.97 -18.13
C ALA A 200 -2.40 52.01 -19.03
N ALA A 201 -3.66 51.74 -18.67
CA ALA A 201 -4.63 51.17 -19.58
C ALA A 201 -5.05 52.28 -20.56
N ALA A 202 -4.55 52.19 -21.79
CA ALA A 202 -4.91 53.11 -22.86
C ALA A 202 -6.34 52.83 -23.34
N ALA A 203 -7.17 53.87 -23.19
CA ALA A 203 -8.36 54.27 -23.92
C ALA A 203 -8.88 53.36 -25.06
N LEU A 204 -10.14 52.95 -24.91
CA LEU A 204 -11.10 52.87 -26.02
C LEU A 204 -11.50 54.29 -26.45
N PRO A 205 -11.77 54.52 -27.75
CA PRO A 205 -12.78 55.48 -28.15
C PRO A 205 -13.96 54.81 -28.86
N ALA A 206 -15.12 55.41 -28.62
CA ALA A 206 -16.44 55.02 -29.12
C ALA A 206 -16.75 55.58 -30.52
N CYS A 207 -17.70 54.89 -31.17
CA CYS A 207 -18.69 55.30 -32.18
C CYS A 207 -18.33 56.25 -33.34
N ARG A 208 -18.55 55.74 -34.55
CA ARG A 208 -19.62 56.22 -35.44
C ARG A 208 -20.31 55.04 -36.10
#